data_AF-A0AAX6FL58-F1
#
_entry.id   AF-A0AAX6FL58-F1
#
_cell.length_a   1.000
_cell.length_b   1.000
_cell.length_c   1.000
_cell.angle_alpha   90.00
_cell.angle_beta   90.00
_cell.angle_gamma   90.00
#
_symmetry.space_group_name_H-M   'P 1'
#
loop_
_entity.id
_entity.type
_entity.pdbx_description
1 polymer ?
#
loop_
_entity_poly.entity_id
_entity_poly.type
_entity_poly.pdbx_seq_one_letter_code
_entity_poly.pdbx_strand_id
1 'polypeptide(L)'
;MGNSRSSPMETSIHQFTVRDCAGGDVDLQRYKGKVLLVVNVANQCRLTNVNYTQMAELYAKYRNRDFEILAFPCNQFWKQSPGSSQEVKETHVQDSRQSIQSSKRLK
;
A
#
# COMPACT_ATOMS: atom_id res chain seq x y z
N MET A 1 -6.63 -10.12 40.26
CA MET A 1 -5.70 -9.05 39.85
C MET A 1 -5.14 -9.40 38.48
N GLY A 2 -5.83 -9.02 37.41
CA GLY A 2 -5.36 -9.24 36.03
C GLY A 2 -4.76 -7.94 35.52
N ASN A 3 -3.44 -7.87 35.41
CA ASN A 3 -2.77 -6.72 34.79
C ASN A 3 -3.19 -6.64 33.32
N SER A 4 -4.04 -5.67 32.98
CA SER A 4 -4.23 -5.25 31.59
C SER A 4 -2.88 -4.69 31.11
N ARG A 5 -2.16 -5.48 30.31
CA ARG A 5 -1.04 -4.96 29.53
C ARG A 5 -1.62 -3.88 28.61
N SER A 6 -1.45 -2.62 28.97
CA SER A 6 -1.65 -1.50 28.06
C SER A 6 -0.68 -1.73 26.90
N SER A 7 -1.19 -2.13 25.74
CA SER A 7 -0.46 -2.04 24.48
C SER A 7 0.12 -0.62 24.41
N PRO A 8 1.39 -0.44 24.04
CA PRO A 8 1.90 0.90 23.75
C PRO A 8 0.90 1.57 22.82
N MET A 9 0.43 2.76 23.19
CA MET A 9 -0.42 3.57 22.33
C MET A 9 0.43 3.95 21.13
N GLU A 10 0.27 3.15 20.09
CA GLU A 10 0.98 3.21 18.84
C GLU A 10 0.54 4.49 18.10
N THR A 11 1.29 5.58 18.31
CA THR A 11 0.89 6.95 17.93
C THR A 11 1.20 7.32 16.47
N SER A 12 2.04 6.55 15.77
CA SER A 12 2.55 6.94 14.45
C SER A 12 2.63 5.78 13.44
N ILE A 13 2.31 6.04 12.17
CA ILE A 13 2.51 5.03 11.11
C ILE A 13 3.96 4.49 11.04
N HIS A 14 4.94 5.26 11.52
CA HIS A 14 6.35 4.91 11.48
C HIS A 14 6.75 3.75 12.41
N GLN A 15 5.90 3.31 13.34
CA GLN A 15 6.23 2.18 14.21
C GLN A 15 5.90 0.81 13.57
N PHE A 16 5.22 0.81 12.42
CA PHE A 16 4.78 -0.43 11.76
C PHE A 16 5.83 -0.96 10.79
N THR A 17 5.95 -2.29 10.76
CA THR A 17 6.62 -3.04 9.70
C THR A 17 5.55 -3.77 8.90
N VAL A 18 5.65 -3.72 7.58
CA VAL A 18 4.72 -4.34 6.63
C VAL A 18 5.48 -5.18 5.61
N ARG A 19 4.81 -6.11 4.93
CA ARG A 19 5.46 -6.92 3.89
C ARG A 19 5.33 -6.25 2.52
N ASP A 20 6.36 -6.31 1.70
CA ASP A 20 6.28 -5.92 0.29
C ASP A 20 5.74 -7.06 -0.58
N CYS A 21 5.52 -6.80 -1.86
CA CYS A 21 5.07 -7.77 -2.85
C CYS A 21 6.03 -8.95 -3.12
N ALA A 22 7.30 -8.83 -2.71
CA ALA A 22 8.28 -9.92 -2.77
C ALA A 22 8.33 -10.73 -1.47
N GLY A 23 7.50 -10.40 -0.48
CA GLY A 23 7.43 -11.05 0.83
C GLY A 23 8.49 -10.57 1.82
N GLY A 24 9.24 -9.52 1.50
CA GLY A 24 10.24 -8.90 2.37
C GLY A 24 9.63 -7.89 3.34
N ASP A 25 10.26 -7.71 4.50
CA ASP A 25 9.81 -6.74 5.50
C ASP A 25 10.26 -5.31 5.14
N VAL A 26 9.33 -4.36 5.28
CA VAL A 26 9.52 -2.94 5.06
C VAL A 26 9.15 -2.18 6.33
N ASP A 27 10.15 -1.62 6.98
CA ASP A 27 9.96 -0.71 8.11
C ASP A 27 9.46 0.67 7.62
N LEU A 28 8.29 1.08 8.09
CA LEU A 28 7.67 2.36 7.71
C LEU A 28 8.37 3.59 8.35
N GLN A 29 9.31 3.40 9.28
CA GLN A 29 10.20 4.48 9.73
C GLN A 29 10.94 5.13 8.57
N ARG A 30 11.26 4.38 7.51
CA ARG A 30 12.02 4.89 6.36
C ARG A 30 11.32 6.01 5.58
N TYR A 31 10.02 6.19 5.81
CA TYR A 31 9.22 7.24 5.20
C TYR A 31 9.05 8.48 6.08
N LYS A 32 9.76 8.56 7.21
CA LYS A 32 9.73 9.73 8.09
C LYS A 32 10.17 11.00 7.33
N GLY A 33 9.44 12.08 7.53
CA GLY A 33 9.66 13.35 6.81
C GLY A 33 9.00 13.42 5.44
N LYS A 34 8.36 12.34 4.97
CA LYS A 34 7.59 12.33 3.73
C LYS A 34 6.09 12.48 3.98
N VAL A 35 5.40 13.10 3.03
CA VAL A 35 3.94 13.03 2.92
C VAL A 35 3.57 11.68 2.31
N LEU A 36 2.70 10.94 2.98
CA LEU A 36 2.27 9.61 2.54
C LEU A 36 0.81 9.60 2.11
N LEU A 37 0.55 9.12 0.90
CA LEU A 37 -0.78 8.72 0.45
C LEU A 37 -0.92 7.20 0.60
N VAL A 38 -1.68 6.77 1.60
CA VAL A 38 -1.93 5.35 1.88
C VAL A 38 -3.26 4.94 1.25
N VAL A 39 -3.25 3.93 0.38
CA VAL A 39 -4.42 3.54 -0.43
C VAL A 39 -4.66 2.05 -0.37
N ASN A 40 -5.88 1.63 -0.03
CA ASN A 40 -6.32 0.27 -0.26
C ASN A 40 -6.72 0.09 -1.74
N VAL A 41 -6.07 -0.84 -2.45
CA VAL A 41 -6.31 -1.08 -3.88
C VAL A 41 -6.99 -2.43 -4.13
N ALA A 42 -7.72 -2.53 -5.24
CA ALA A 42 -8.35 -3.76 -5.72
C ALA A 42 -8.19 -3.88 -7.25
N ASN A 43 -7.99 -5.11 -7.74
CA ASN A 43 -7.66 -5.37 -9.14
C ASN A 43 -8.90 -5.45 -10.05
N GLN A 44 -10.08 -5.79 -9.53
CA GLN A 44 -11.32 -5.92 -10.32
C GLN A 44 -12.38 -4.91 -9.91
N CYS A 45 -11.99 -3.64 -9.75
CA CYS A 45 -12.93 -2.55 -9.56
C CYS A 45 -13.09 -1.76 -10.87
N ARG A 46 -14.30 -1.29 -11.19
CA ARG A 46 -14.52 -0.41 -12.36
C ARG A 46 -13.69 0.89 -12.29
N LEU A 47 -13.27 1.27 -11.08
CA LEU A 47 -12.45 2.45 -10.81
C LEU A 47 -10.95 2.19 -10.86
N THR A 48 -10.51 0.93 -11.00
CA THR A 48 -9.10 0.53 -10.98
C THR A 48 -8.27 1.34 -11.97
N ASN A 49 -8.68 1.42 -13.24
CA ASN A 49 -7.93 2.15 -14.27
C ASN A 49 -7.82 3.66 -14.00
N VAL A 50 -8.91 4.29 -13.51
CA VAL A 50 -8.91 5.72 -13.21
C VAL A 50 -8.03 6.00 -11.99
N ASN A 51 -8.14 5.20 -10.94
CA ASN A 51 -7.36 5.36 -9.73
C ASN A 51 -5.86 5.18 -10.00
N TYR A 52 -5.45 4.14 -10.72
CA TYR A 52 -4.04 3.92 -11.06
C TYR A 52 -3.47 5.06 -11.93
N THR A 53 -4.25 5.57 -12.88
CA THR A 53 -3.84 6.70 -13.72
C THR A 53 -3.63 7.97 -12.89
N GLN A 54 -4.60 8.32 -12.04
CA GLN A 54 -4.52 9.51 -11.19
C GLN A 54 -3.39 9.41 -10.15
N MET A 55 -3.18 8.21 -9.57
CA MET A 55 -2.04 7.98 -8.66
C MET A 55 -0.70 8.15 -9.39
N ALA A 56 -0.58 7.67 -10.63
CA ALA A 56 0.62 7.86 -11.44
C ALA A 56 0.88 9.34 -11.76
N GLU A 57 -0.15 10.11 -12.10
CA GLU A 57 -0.06 11.56 -12.33
C GLU A 57 0.34 12.31 -11.05
N LEU A 58 -0.28 11.98 -9.92
CA LEU A 58 0.01 12.59 -8.63
C LEU A 58 1.46 12.31 -8.21
N TYR A 59 1.91 11.06 -8.33
CA TYR A 59 3.28 10.70 -8.03
C TYR A 59 4.27 11.41 -8.97
N ALA A 60 3.98 11.46 -10.27
CA ALA A 60 4.83 12.18 -11.22
C ALA A 60 4.99 13.67 -10.85
N LYS A 61 3.92 14.30 -10.34
CA LYS A 61 3.91 15.70 -9.93
C LYS A 61 4.67 15.96 -8.63
N TYR A 62 4.60 15.06 -7.65
CA TYR A 62 5.06 15.31 -6.28
C TYR A 62 6.26 14.46 -5.81
N ARG A 63 6.71 13.44 -6.57
CA ARG A 63 7.82 12.54 -6.17
C ARG A 63 9.12 13.25 -5.77
N ASN A 64 9.38 14.44 -6.29
CA ASN A 64 10.58 15.24 -5.96
C ASN A 64 10.37 16.16 -4.75
N ARG A 65 9.24 16.06 -4.04
CA ARG A 65 8.83 16.89 -2.90
C ARG A 65 8.49 16.04 -1.68
N ASP A 66 9.31 15.02 -1.41
CA ASP A 66 9.15 14.12 -0.27
C ASP A 66 7.74 13.51 -0.17
N PHE A 67 7.18 13.09 -1.30
CA PHE A 67 5.87 12.44 -1.37
C PHE A 67 6.00 10.98 -1.79
N GLU A 68 5.28 10.09 -1.11
CA GLU A 68 5.15 8.70 -1.52
C GLU A 68 3.73 8.14 -1.44
N ILE A 69 3.44 7.16 -2.30
CA ILE A 69 2.19 6.40 -2.31
C ILE A 69 2.46 4.98 -1.82
N LEU A 70 1.71 4.55 -0.79
CA LEU A 70 1.73 3.17 -0.27
C LEU A 70 0.42 2.50 -0.66
N ALA A 71 0.46 1.65 -1.69
CA ALA A 71 -0.71 0.91 -2.16
C ALA A 71 -0.76 -0.48 -1.52
N PHE A 72 -1.87 -0.80 -0.85
CA PHE A 72 -2.12 -2.04 -0.13
C PHE A 72 -3.28 -2.81 -0.77
N PRO A 73 -3.03 -3.92 -1.47
CA PRO A 73 -4.09 -4.77 -1.99
C PRO A 73 -5.00 -5.29 -0.88
N CYS A 74 -6.32 -5.20 -1.08
CA CYS A 74 -7.29 -5.69 -0.11
C CYS A 74 -8.48 -6.38 -0.81
N ASN A 75 -8.81 -7.59 -0.35
CA ASN A 75 -9.94 -8.38 -0.87
C ASN A 75 -11.19 -8.34 0.04
N GLN A 76 -11.17 -7.52 1.10
CA GLN A 76 -12.27 -7.45 2.08
C GLN A 76 -13.50 -6.69 1.56
N PHE A 77 -13.41 -6.07 0.38
CA PHE A 77 -14.50 -5.35 -0.25
C PHE A 77 -15.11 -6.17 -1.39
N TRP A 78 -16.25 -6.81 -1.12
CA TRP A 78 -17.09 -7.50 -2.11
C TRP A 78 -16.38 -8.59 -2.93
N LYS A 79 -15.29 -9.18 -2.41
CA LYS A 79 -14.45 -10.17 -3.12
C LYS A 79 -14.00 -9.70 -4.51
N GLN A 80 -13.80 -8.40 -4.71
CA GLN A 80 -13.37 -7.82 -6.00
C GLN A 80 -11.88 -8.09 -6.34
N SER A 81 -11.26 -9.04 -5.67
CA SER A 81 -9.96 -9.61 -6.05
C SER A 81 -9.95 -11.11 -5.73
N PRO A 82 -10.69 -11.94 -6.50
CA PRO A 82 -10.65 -13.39 -6.34
C PRO A 82 -9.31 -13.91 -6.87
N GLY A 83 -8.26 -13.78 -6.06
CA GLY A 83 -7.05 -14.60 -6.17
C GLY A 83 -7.31 -15.91 -5.44
N SER A 84 -6.73 -17.01 -5.93
CA SER A 84 -6.77 -18.29 -5.21
C SER A 84 -6.18 -18.10 -3.81
N SER A 85 -6.56 -18.94 -2.86
CA SER A 85 -6.21 -18.86 -1.42
C SER A 85 -4.69 -18.81 -1.11
N GLN A 86 -3.83 -18.91 -2.13
CA GLN A 86 -2.37 -18.73 -2.05
C GLN A 86 -1.87 -17.37 -2.59
N GLU A 87 -2.64 -16.62 -3.38
CA GLU A 87 -2.30 -15.28 -3.91
C GLU A 87 -2.85 -14.12 -3.08
N VAL A 88 -3.78 -14.37 -2.16
CA VAL A 88 -4.41 -13.34 -1.31
C VAL A 88 -3.71 -13.20 0.05
N LYS A 89 -2.61 -13.92 0.26
CA LYS A 89 -1.75 -13.75 1.43
C LYS A 89 -0.71 -12.70 1.16
N GLU A 90 -1.08 -11.46 1.44
CA GLU A 90 -0.31 -10.51 2.24
C GLU A 90 -0.62 -9.08 1.79
N THR A 91 -0.71 -8.23 2.81
CA THR A 91 -0.83 -6.79 2.70
C THR A 91 0.47 -6.26 2.12
N HIS A 92 0.63 -6.39 0.79
CA HIS A 92 1.85 -6.03 0.09
C HIS A 92 1.90 -4.53 -0.16
N VAL A 93 2.93 -3.83 0.34
CA VAL A 93 3.20 -2.47 -0.13
C VAL A 93 3.72 -2.53 -1.56
N GLN A 94 2.97 -1.96 -2.49
CA GLN A 94 3.55 -1.54 -3.76
C GLN A 94 4.08 -0.12 -3.61
N ASP A 95 5.41 0.02 -3.66
CA ASP A 95 6.08 1.30 -3.85
C ASP A 95 5.66 1.89 -5.19
N SER A 96 5.40 3.20 -5.23
CA SER A 96 4.93 3.96 -6.41
C SER A 96 5.74 3.67 -7.67
N ARG A 97 7.04 3.38 -7.51
CA ARG A 97 7.96 2.99 -8.59
C ARG A 97 7.50 1.74 -9.35
N GLN A 98 7.03 0.71 -8.65
CA GLN A 98 6.56 -0.53 -9.28
C GLN A 98 5.12 -0.43 -9.79
N SER A 99 4.26 0.38 -9.14
CA SER A 99 2.89 0.60 -9.58
C SER A 99 2.84 1.26 -10.97
N ILE A 100 3.69 2.26 -11.23
CA ILE A 100 3.77 2.93 -12.55
C ILE A 100 4.32 1.99 -13.62
N GLN A 101 5.25 1.10 -13.26
CA GLN A 101 5.87 0.17 -14.19
C GLN A 101 4.89 -0.96 -14.59
N SER A 102 4.04 -1.39 -13.65
CA SER A 102 3.01 -2.41 -13.88
C SER A 102 1.88 -1.90 -14.80
N SER A 103 1.47 -0.62 -14.69
CA SER A 103 0.51 -0.01 -15.62
C SER A 103 1.02 0.12 -17.07
N LYS A 104 2.35 0.12 -17.29
CA LYS A 104 2.91 0.10 -18.66
C LYS A 104 2.88 -1.29 -19.30
N ARG A 105 2.73 -2.35 -18.51
CA ARG A 105 2.70 -3.75 -18.97
C ARG A 105 1.29 -4.26 -19.31
N LEU A 106 0.27 -3.44 -19.04
CA LEU A 106 -1.13 -3.67 -19.44
C LEU A 106 -1.51 -3.01 -20.78
N LYS A 107 -0.54 -2.44 -21.50
CA LYS A 107 -0.70 -2.02 -22.90
C LYS A 107 -0.09 -3.04 -23.85
#